data_AF-A0A4V6NB00-F1
#
_entry.id   AF-A0A4V6NB00-F1
#
_cell.length_a   1.000
_cell.length_b   1.000
_cell.length_c   1.000
_cell.angle_alpha   90.00
_cell.angle_beta   90.00
_cell.angle_gamma   90.00
#
_symmetry.space_group_name_H-M   'P 1'
#
loop_
_entity.id
_entity.type
_entity.pdbx_description
1 polymer ?
#
loop_
_entity_poly.entity_id
_entity_poly.type
_entity_poly.pdbx_seq_one_letter_code
_entity_poly.pdbx_strand_id
1 'polypeptide(L)'
;MRALDECYDPCCEDRRISVVDMGLIESLEIRDRRVRIELVLTSGWCPFTARLDEMIRDEVGALPGVDSVEVEVVWEPAWSPERMSEEAREKLRLPLEKLAPLREARLRGESA
;
A
#
# COMPACT_ATOMS: atom_id res chain seq x y z
N MET A 1 -12.30 -10.42 -10.24
CA MET A 1 -11.57 -9.80 -9.12
C MET A 1 -10.10 -10.03 -9.33
N ARG A 2 -9.27 -9.02 -9.08
CA ARG A 2 -7.81 -9.15 -9.03
C ARG A 2 -7.44 -9.21 -7.54
N ALA A 3 -6.92 -10.34 -7.05
CA ALA A 3 -6.72 -10.59 -5.61
C ALA A 3 -5.90 -9.49 -4.89
N LEU A 4 -4.88 -8.95 -5.57
CA LEU A 4 -4.04 -7.90 -4.99
C LEU A 4 -4.75 -6.55 -4.85
N ASP A 5 -5.87 -6.31 -5.54
CA ASP A 5 -6.62 -5.06 -5.39
C ASP A 5 -7.33 -4.99 -4.02
N GLU A 6 -7.57 -6.14 -3.38
CA GLU A 6 -8.17 -6.25 -2.04
C GLU A 6 -7.14 -6.07 -0.90
N CYS A 7 -5.85 -6.18 -1.23
CA CYS A 7 -4.77 -5.98 -0.28
C CYS A 7 -4.45 -4.48 -0.19
N TYR A 8 -4.24 -3.94 1.02
CA TYR A 8 -3.92 -2.53 1.25
C TYR A 8 -2.89 -2.38 2.38
N ASP A 9 -2.18 -1.25 2.39
CA ASP A 9 -1.22 -0.91 3.45
C ASP A 9 -1.95 -0.64 4.78
N PRO A 10 -1.75 -1.45 5.83
CA PRO A 10 -2.44 -1.25 7.12
C PRO A 10 -2.10 0.07 7.81
N CYS A 11 -0.98 0.73 7.47
CA CYS A 11 -0.67 2.08 7.95
C CYS A 11 -1.72 3.13 7.54
N CYS A 12 -2.43 2.88 6.44
CA CYS A 12 -3.40 3.78 5.82
C CYS A 12 -4.78 3.11 5.70
N GLU A 13 -5.17 2.32 6.71
CA GLU A 13 -6.44 1.58 6.74
C GLU A 13 -7.67 2.50 6.53
N ASP A 14 -7.60 3.77 6.94
CA ASP A 14 -8.65 4.78 6.72
C ASP A 14 -8.86 5.11 5.24
N ARG A 15 -7.84 4.92 4.40
CA ARG A 15 -7.86 5.24 2.96
C ARG A 15 -8.16 4.05 2.07
N ARG A 16 -7.82 2.83 2.52
CA ARG A 16 -8.01 1.55 1.77
C ARG A 16 -7.58 1.65 0.31
N ILE A 17 -6.37 2.16 0.07
CA ILE A 17 -5.76 2.19 -1.26
C ILE A 17 -5.05 0.86 -1.46
N SER A 18 -5.30 0.21 -2.60
CA SER A 18 -4.74 -1.11 -2.89
C SER A 18 -3.21 -1.09 -2.96
N VAL A 19 -2.55 -2.22 -2.70
CA VAL A 19 -1.09 -2.36 -2.86
C VAL A 19 -0.66 -2.13 -4.30
N VAL A 20 -1.56 -2.39 -5.26
CA VAL A 20 -1.35 -2.15 -6.69
C VAL A 20 -1.38 -0.66 -7.00
N ASP A 21 -2.42 0.04 -6.54
CA ASP A 21 -2.58 1.49 -6.75
C ASP A 21 -1.55 2.32 -5.99
N MET A 22 -1.14 1.84 -4.81
CA MET A 22 -0.05 2.44 -4.04
C MET A 22 1.33 2.16 -4.66
N GLY A 23 1.40 1.24 -5.63
CA GLY A 23 2.64 0.88 -6.31
C GLY A 23 3.64 0.15 -5.41
N LEU A 24 3.15 -0.68 -4.48
CA LEU A 24 3.99 -1.42 -3.54
C LEU A 24 4.53 -2.74 -4.10
N ILE A 25 4.01 -3.20 -5.23
CA ILE A 25 4.53 -4.37 -5.94
C ILE A 25 5.76 -3.94 -6.74
N GLU A 26 6.91 -4.53 -6.45
CA GLU A 26 8.13 -4.36 -7.24
C GLU A 26 8.19 -5.39 -8.36
N SER A 27 8.00 -6.66 -8.03
CA SER A 27 8.02 -7.75 -9.00
C SER A 27 7.00 -8.82 -8.64
N LEU A 28 6.54 -9.53 -9.67
CA LEU A 28 5.65 -10.67 -9.55
C LEU A 28 6.11 -11.75 -10.52
N GLU A 29 6.51 -12.90 -9.98
CA GLU A 29 6.92 -14.07 -10.74
C GLU A 29 5.98 -15.24 -10.47
N ILE A 30 5.55 -15.91 -11.53
CA ILE A 30 4.76 -17.15 -11.45
C ILE A 30 5.58 -18.26 -12.09
N ARG A 31 5.85 -19.32 -11.33
CA ARG A 31 6.51 -20.53 -11.81
C ARG A 31 5.66 -21.74 -11.45
N ASP A 32 5.13 -22.40 -12.48
CA ASP A 32 4.12 -23.46 -12.36
C ASP A 32 2.89 -22.99 -11.58
N ARG A 33 2.79 -23.39 -10.30
CA ARG A 33 1.71 -23.08 -9.36
C ARG A 33 2.20 -22.28 -8.16
N ARG A 34 3.43 -21.76 -8.23
CA ARG A 34 4.06 -20.96 -7.17
C ARG A 34 4.11 -19.51 -7.59
N VAL A 35 3.73 -18.62 -6.67
CA VAL A 35 3.73 -17.18 -6.89
C VAL A 35 4.75 -16.56 -5.93
N ARG A 36 5.70 -15.79 -6.49
CA ARG A 36 6.62 -14.96 -5.72
C ARG A 36 6.30 -13.50 -5.97
N ILE A 37 6.19 -12.72 -4.89
CA ILE A 37 5.88 -11.30 -4.93
C ILE A 37 6.94 -10.55 -4.15
N GLU A 38 7.57 -9.56 -4.78
CA GLU A 38 8.47 -8.64 -4.09
C GLU A 38 7.74 -7.33 -3.82
N LEU A 39 7.81 -6.88 -2.57
CA LEU A 39 7.17 -5.68 -2.07
C LEU A 39 8.21 -4.63 -1.73
N VAL A 40 7.88 -3.39 -2.03
CA VAL A 40 8.59 -2.22 -1.51
C VAL A 40 7.65 -1.40 -0.63
N LEU A 41 8.08 -1.12 0.59
CA LEU A 41 7.23 -0.45 1.58
C LEU A 41 7.36 1.07 1.48
N THR A 42 6.25 1.78 1.77
CA THR A 42 6.20 3.26 1.83
C THR A 42 7.13 3.86 2.87
N SER A 43 7.44 3.09 3.92
CA SER A 43 8.35 3.46 5.00
C SER A 43 9.17 2.26 5.47
N GLY A 44 10.44 2.52 5.78
CA GLY A 44 11.35 1.53 6.37
C GLY A 44 10.88 1.08 7.75
N TRP A 45 11.06 -0.21 8.08
CA TRP A 45 10.80 -0.76 9.42
C TRP A 45 9.34 -0.71 9.88
N CYS A 46 8.42 -1.12 9.01
CA CYS A 46 6.99 -1.12 9.31
C CYS A 46 6.60 -2.34 10.19
N PRO A 47 5.99 -2.17 11.38
CA PRO A 47 5.43 -3.31 12.14
C PRO A 47 4.28 -4.00 11.41
N PHE A 48 3.73 -3.38 10.36
CA PHE A 48 2.60 -3.87 9.60
C PHE A 48 2.98 -4.78 8.43
N THR A 49 4.28 -5.00 8.17
CA THR A 49 4.76 -5.92 7.12
C THR A 49 4.20 -7.32 7.28
N ALA A 50 4.16 -7.85 8.52
CA ALA A 50 3.62 -9.19 8.77
C ALA A 50 2.14 -9.30 8.38
N ARG A 51 1.34 -8.27 8.69
CA ARG A 51 -0.07 -8.24 8.32
C ARG A 51 -0.27 -8.12 6.81
N LEU A 52 0.58 -7.36 6.13
CA LEU A 52 0.55 -7.25 4.68
C LEU A 52 0.93 -8.57 3.99
N ASP A 53 1.96 -9.26 4.50
CA ASP A 53 2.37 -10.60 4.07
C ASP A 53 1.22 -11.61 4.21
N GLU A 54 0.58 -11.65 5.39
CA GLU A 54 -0.59 -12.51 5.63
C GLU A 54 -1.74 -12.22 4.66
N MET A 55 -2.14 -10.95 4.50
CA MET A 55 -3.22 -10.56 3.58
C MET A 55 -2.94 -11.00 2.14
N ILE A 56 -1.72 -10.79 1.65
CA ILE A 56 -1.34 -11.16 0.29
C ILE A 56 -1.34 -12.68 0.12
N ARG A 57 -0.81 -13.43 1.10
CA ARG A 57 -0.81 -14.90 1.06
C ARG A 57 -2.22 -15.47 1.06
N ASP A 58 -3.13 -14.89 1.85
CA ASP A 58 -4.52 -15.33 1.93
C ASP A 58 -5.26 -15.07 0.61
N GLU A 59 -5.21 -13.84 0.10
CA GLU A 59 -5.91 -13.45 -1.13
C GLU A 59 -5.36 -14.15 -2.38
N VAL A 60 -4.03 -14.22 -2.52
CA VAL A 60 -3.39 -14.88 -3.67
C VAL A 60 -3.45 -16.40 -3.54
N GLY A 61 -3.31 -16.94 -2.33
CA GLY A 61 -3.39 -18.38 -2.05
C GLY A 61 -4.79 -18.96 -2.26
N ALA A 62 -5.84 -18.15 -2.12
CA ALA A 62 -7.21 -18.55 -2.43
C ALA A 62 -7.48 -18.70 -3.94
N LEU A 63 -6.58 -18.24 -4.81
CA LEU A 63 -6.78 -18.32 -6.26
C LEU A 63 -6.68 -19.77 -6.77
N PRO A 64 -7.61 -20.19 -7.65
CA PRO A 64 -7.57 -21.53 -8.24
C PRO A 64 -6.32 -21.66 -9.11
N GLY A 65 -5.40 -22.54 -8.74
CA GLY A 65 -4.15 -22.69 -9.49
C GLY A 65 -2.90 -22.46 -8.67
N VAL A 66 -3.03 -21.86 -7.49
CA VAL A 66 -1.91 -21.52 -6.62
C VAL A 66 -1.70 -22.60 -5.56
N ASP A 67 -0.47 -23.09 -5.43
CA ASP A 67 -0.06 -24.06 -4.41
C ASP A 67 0.75 -23.41 -3.29
N SER A 68 1.49 -22.34 -3.60
CA SER A 68 2.28 -21.62 -2.61
C SER A 68 2.49 -20.16 -3.01
N VAL A 69 2.46 -19.28 -2.02
CA VAL A 69 2.76 -17.85 -2.17
C VAL A 69 3.97 -17.51 -1.29
N GLU A 70 4.96 -16.88 -1.89
CA GLU A 70 6.14 -16.32 -1.24
C GLU A 70 6.10 -14.80 -1.40
N VAL A 71 6.20 -14.07 -0.30
CA VAL A 71 6.26 -12.61 -0.30
C VAL A 71 7.57 -12.20 0.34
N GLU A 72 8.32 -11.34 -0.34
CA GLU A 72 9.60 -10.81 0.11
C GLU A 72 9.55 -9.29 0.10
N VAL A 73 10.14 -8.65 1.11
CA VAL A 73 10.27 -7.19 1.13
C VAL A 73 11.67 -6.81 0.66
N VAL A 74 11.70 -5.97 -0.37
CA VAL A 74 12.92 -5.38 -0.93
C VAL A 74 13.00 -3.91 -0.54
N TRP A 75 14.22 -3.41 -0.39
CA TRP A 75 14.50 -2.03 0.01
C TRP A 75 15.04 -1.17 -1.12
N GLU A 76 15.59 -1.80 -2.16
CA GLU A 76 16.09 -1.15 -3.36
C GLU A 76 15.31 -1.65 -4.60
N PRO A 77 14.71 -0.76 -5.40
CA PRO A 77 14.66 0.69 -5.22
C PRO A 77 13.74 1.12 -4.07
N ALA A 78 14.06 2.22 -3.40
CA ALA A 78 13.19 2.77 -2.35
C ALA A 78 11.85 3.23 -2.95
N TRP A 79 10.75 3.03 -2.21
CA TRP A 79 9.44 3.49 -2.65
C TRP A 79 9.38 5.02 -2.74
N SER A 80 8.67 5.51 -3.74
CA SER A 80 8.43 6.94 -3.91
C SER A 80 7.01 7.22 -4.42
N PRO A 81 6.41 8.39 -4.11
CA PRO A 81 5.06 8.76 -4.55
C PRO A 81 4.81 8.68 -6.06
N GLU A 82 5.86 8.74 -6.87
CA GLU A 82 5.79 8.60 -8.32
C GLU A 82 5.28 7.21 -8.76
N ARG A 83 5.34 6.20 -7.89
CA ARG A 83 4.82 4.84 -8.15
C ARG A 83 3.30 4.74 -8.06
N MET A 84 2.65 5.69 -7.39
CA MET A 84 1.20 5.66 -7.17
C MET A 84 0.42 5.89 -8.47
N SER A 85 -0.72 5.21 -8.58
CA SER A 85 -1.73 5.50 -9.60
C SER A 85 -2.31 6.91 -9.42
N GLU A 86 -2.89 7.47 -10.49
CA GLU A 86 -3.51 8.80 -10.43
C GLU A 86 -4.64 8.86 -9.39
N GLU A 87 -5.46 7.81 -9.32
CA GLU A 87 -6.55 7.69 -8.35
C GLU A 87 -6.03 7.66 -6.90
N ALA A 88 -4.96 6.90 -6.62
CA ALA A 88 -4.33 6.88 -5.30
C ALA A 88 -3.81 8.27 -4.90
N ARG A 89 -3.14 8.97 -5.82
CA ARG A 89 -2.65 10.33 -5.57
C ARG A 89 -3.78 11.30 -5.26
N GLU A 90 -4.91 11.19 -5.97
CA GLU A 90 -6.07 12.02 -5.73
C GLU A 90 -6.70 11.73 -4.36
N LYS A 91 -6.82 10.46 -3.96
CA LYS A 91 -7.35 10.06 -2.63
C LYS A 91 -6.50 10.57 -1.46
N LEU A 92 -5.19 10.69 -1.65
CA LEU A 92 -4.27 11.24 -0.64
C LEU A 92 -4.16 12.77 -0.70
N ARG A 93 -4.69 13.42 -1.72
CA ARG A 93 -4.64 14.88 -1.85
C ARG A 93 -5.52 15.53 -0.79
N LEU A 94 -4.92 16.34 0.07
CA LEU A 94 -5.64 17.20 1.01
C LEU A 94 -5.88 18.58 0.36
N PRO A 95 -7.14 18.98 0.11
CA PRO A 95 -7.44 20.30 -0.45
C PRO A 95 -7.05 21.41 0.54
N LEU A 96 -6.30 22.41 0.07
CA LEU A 96 -5.87 23.55 0.89
C LEU A 96 -7.05 24.31 1.51
N GLU A 97 -8.17 24.37 0.82
CA GLU A 97 -9.40 24.99 1.33
C GLU A 97 -9.91 24.33 2.62
N LYS A 98 -9.79 23.00 2.72
CA LYS A 98 -10.15 22.26 3.94
C LYS A 98 -9.14 22.47 5.07
N LEU A 99 -7.91 22.82 4.74
CA LEU A 99 -6.84 23.06 5.69
C LEU A 99 -6.75 24.53 6.14
N ALA A 100 -7.30 25.47 5.36
CA ALA A 100 -7.24 26.90 5.65
C ALA A 100 -7.78 27.25 7.05
N PRO A 101 -8.95 26.72 7.49
CA PRO A 101 -9.44 26.99 8.85
C PRO A 101 -8.49 26.47 9.94
N LEU A 102 -7.90 25.28 9.74
CA LEU A 102 -6.95 24.68 10.69
C LEU A 102 -5.65 25.48 10.77
N ARG A 103 -5.16 25.99 9.63
CA ARG A 103 -4.00 26.87 9.56
C ARG A 103 -4.28 28.18 10.28
N GLU A 104 -5.44 28.80 10.04
CA GLU A 104 -5.81 30.06 10.68
C GLU A 104 -5.98 29.93 12.19
N ALA A 105 -6.63 28.86 12.67
CA ALA A 105 -6.75 28.57 14.10
C ALA A 105 -5.35 28.45 14.75
N ARG A 106 -4.43 27.71 14.12
CA ARG A 106 -3.05 27.61 14.58
C ARG A 106 -2.31 28.95 14.58
N LEU A 107 -2.52 29.81 13.57
CA LEU A 107 -1.94 31.16 13.51
C LEU A 107 -2.50 32.09 14.59
N ARG A 108 -3.76 31.92 14.99
CA ARG A 108 -4.39 32.66 16.10
C ARG A 108 -3.97 32.16 17.49
N GLY A 109 -3.16 31.11 17.58
CA GLY A 109 -2.75 30.49 18.84
C GLY A 109 -3.84 29.62 19.47
N GLU A 110 -4.91 29.33 18.74
CA GLU A 110 -5.96 28.41 19.14
C GLU A 110 -5.41 26.99 18.91
N SER A 111 -5.00 26.30 19.98
CA SER A 111 -4.69 24.88 19.88
C SER A 111 -5.99 24.12 19.61
N ALA A 112 -5.92 23.20 18.65
CA ALA A 112 -7.02 22.33 18.24
C ALA A 112 -7.58 21.51 19.41
#